data_AF-A0A4U8Z2F8-F1
#
_entry.id   AF-A0A4U8Z2F8-F1
#
_cell.length_a   1.000
_cell.length_b   1.000
_cell.length_c   1.000
_cell.angle_alpha   90.00
_cell.angle_beta   90.00
_cell.angle_gamma   90.00
#
_symmetry.space_group_name_H-M   'P 1'
#
loop_
_entity.id
_entity.type
_entity.pdbx_description
1 polymer ?
#
loop_
_entity_poly.entity_id
_entity_poly.type
_entity_poly.pdbx_seq_one_letter_code
_entity_poly.pdbx_strand_id
1 'polypeptide(L)'
;MTEAPRGVNHIVDDVIELPQYYIETETSLVQSALRSLKHGDAFAVFDEYGDIGVAGPGPEGLYFNDTRFLSRLKLLVDGKRPLLLSSVIQDDNVALSVDLTNPDIHVDGAISMPRDTICIERTKFLWRGVLYERIGFRNFADSPRQFRIDIGFGADFRDLFEVRGSMREKRGQIAFMRNQTGVEFQYDGLDRVRRVTKLVFWPEPERADQTSARFRFDLGPHGRGSMFLSVVCADQNPPHLTHFSIAFRDRRRAIRAKTAAIATVNSSNDLFNEVCCRATSDLYMLVSRTPQGLYPYAGIPWFSTAFGRDGVITAMMLLWLDPVIAKGVLKFLAATQAKTIDPAADAQPGKILHETRNGEMARLGEVPFRLYYGSVDATPLFVMLAGMYFDRTGDVETITAIWPNIKAALQWIDEFGDKDGDGFVEYARETGDGLVNQGWKDSYDSIFHADGALWRKARSRYARFRAMCTPPSPTRRSSPDILANAISNQNSSPRRRACKRRSTRPFGARISAPSPWPSTGERSLAGSAPRIQDMRFLPGSPVRSGRPAWCGRC
;
A
#
# COMPACT_ATOMS: atom_id res chain seq x y z
N MET A 1 -21.70 -42.11 49.27
CA MET A 1 -21.24 -40.82 49.79
C MET A 1 -20.20 -40.31 48.81
N THR A 2 -20.65 -39.47 47.90
CA THR A 2 -19.89 -38.88 46.80
C THR A 2 -19.14 -37.65 47.32
N GLU A 3 -17.80 -37.72 47.33
CA GLU A 3 -16.95 -36.54 47.57
C GLU A 3 -17.00 -35.63 46.33
N ALA A 4 -17.44 -34.39 46.55
CA ALA A 4 -17.44 -33.33 45.56
C ALA A 4 -16.02 -32.78 45.35
N PRO A 5 -15.57 -32.52 44.11
CA PRO A 5 -14.31 -31.84 43.87
C PRO A 5 -14.42 -30.35 44.25
N ARG A 6 -13.35 -29.87 44.87
CA ARG A 6 -13.15 -28.50 45.38
C ARG A 6 -13.37 -27.46 44.29
N GLY A 7 -14.07 -26.38 44.66
CA GLY A 7 -14.43 -25.28 43.79
C GLY A 7 -13.24 -24.63 43.10
N VAL A 8 -13.43 -24.35 41.81
CA VAL A 8 -12.63 -23.39 41.06
C VAL A 8 -12.97 -22.02 41.64
N ASN A 9 -11.99 -21.40 42.31
CA ASN A 9 -12.08 -20.00 42.66
C ASN A 9 -12.32 -19.21 41.38
N HIS A 10 -13.46 -18.54 41.28
CA HIS A 10 -13.69 -17.50 40.29
C HIS A 10 -12.64 -16.42 40.50
N ILE A 11 -11.58 -16.47 39.71
CA ILE A 11 -10.76 -15.29 39.45
C ILE A 11 -11.72 -14.34 38.75
N VAL A 12 -12.02 -13.24 39.42
CA VAL A 12 -12.73 -12.12 38.81
C VAL A 12 -11.87 -11.71 37.63
N ASP A 13 -12.35 -11.97 36.42
CA ASP A 13 -11.67 -11.55 35.20
C ASP A 13 -11.40 -10.05 35.31
N ASP A 14 -10.13 -9.68 35.31
CA ASP A 14 -9.72 -8.29 35.19
C ASP A 14 -10.31 -7.76 33.89
N VAL A 15 -11.36 -6.95 34.00
CA VAL A 15 -11.97 -6.26 32.86
C VAL A 15 -10.86 -5.44 32.21
N ILE A 16 -10.45 -5.84 31.01
CA ILE A 16 -9.46 -5.13 30.23
C ILE A 16 -10.16 -3.87 29.72
N GLU A 17 -9.88 -2.71 30.32
CA GLU A 17 -10.25 -1.42 29.73
C GLU A 17 -9.47 -1.25 28.43
N LEU A 18 -10.14 -1.52 27.32
CA LEU A 18 -9.62 -1.33 25.98
C LEU A 18 -9.61 0.17 25.66
N PRO A 19 -8.56 0.70 25.01
CA PRO A 19 -8.55 2.09 24.54
C PRO A 19 -9.81 2.39 23.70
N GLN A 20 -10.29 3.63 23.73
CA GLN A 20 -11.52 4.02 23.02
C GLN A 20 -11.49 3.74 21.50
N TYR A 21 -10.30 3.69 20.90
CA TYR A 21 -10.10 3.36 19.48
C TYR A 21 -9.49 1.96 19.27
N TYR A 22 -9.55 1.10 20.30
CA TYR A 22 -9.17 -0.30 20.16
C TYR A 22 -10.09 -1.00 19.18
N ILE A 23 -9.47 -1.78 18.31
CA ILE A 23 -10.13 -2.50 17.24
C ILE A 23 -9.88 -3.97 17.49
N GLU A 24 -10.96 -4.65 17.81
CA GLU A 24 -10.97 -6.09 18.02
C GLU A 24 -10.62 -6.77 16.69
N THR A 25 -9.61 -7.64 16.72
CA THR A 25 -9.24 -8.44 15.54
C THR A 25 -10.22 -9.60 15.43
N GLU A 26 -11.45 -9.31 14.97
CA GLU A 26 -12.51 -10.33 14.92
C GLU A 26 -12.23 -11.45 13.91
N THR A 27 -11.33 -11.24 12.95
CA THR A 27 -11.02 -12.24 11.91
C THR A 27 -9.54 -12.26 11.53
N SER A 28 -8.97 -13.46 11.48
CA SER A 28 -7.66 -13.69 10.86
C SER A 28 -7.79 -13.49 9.35
N LEU A 29 -7.17 -12.41 8.84
CA LEU A 29 -7.08 -12.09 7.40
C LEU A 29 -6.38 -13.18 6.57
N VAL A 30 -5.81 -14.20 7.23
CA VAL A 30 -5.14 -15.34 6.61
C VAL A 30 -6.14 -16.39 6.12
N GLN A 31 -7.36 -16.44 6.67
CA GLN A 31 -8.31 -17.54 6.40
C GLN A 31 -9.05 -17.39 5.06
N SER A 32 -9.08 -16.18 4.49
CA SER A 32 -9.55 -15.90 3.13
C SER A 32 -8.45 -15.15 2.38
N ALA A 33 -7.96 -15.70 1.27
CA ALA A 33 -6.88 -15.07 0.51
C ALA A 33 -7.41 -13.81 -0.19
N LEU A 34 -7.31 -12.66 0.47
CA LEU A 34 -7.74 -11.37 -0.07
C LEU A 34 -6.89 -11.00 -1.31
N ARG A 35 -7.48 -10.21 -2.19
CA ARG A 35 -6.82 -9.62 -3.36
C ARG A 35 -6.88 -8.12 -3.22
N SER A 36 -5.75 -7.44 -3.32
CA SER A 36 -5.71 -6.00 -3.09
C SER A 36 -5.04 -5.24 -4.23
N LEU A 37 -5.60 -4.09 -4.56
CA LEU A 37 -5.07 -3.17 -5.56
C LEU A 37 -4.95 -1.78 -4.94
N LYS A 38 -3.90 -1.03 -5.29
CA LYS A 38 -3.71 0.35 -4.80
C LYS A 38 -3.21 1.27 -5.91
N HIS A 39 -3.72 2.50 -5.89
CA HIS A 39 -3.20 3.60 -6.68
C HIS A 39 -3.45 4.94 -5.97
N GLY A 40 -2.37 5.62 -5.56
CA GLY A 40 -2.46 6.87 -4.81
C GLY A 40 -3.17 6.64 -3.48
N ASP A 41 -4.19 7.45 -3.22
CA ASP A 41 -5.03 7.39 -2.01
C ASP A 41 -6.27 6.48 -2.16
N ALA A 42 -6.37 5.78 -3.30
CA ALA A 42 -7.38 4.76 -3.53
C ALA A 42 -6.79 3.36 -3.35
N PHE A 43 -7.53 2.46 -2.72
CA PHE A 43 -7.25 1.03 -2.70
C PHE A 43 -8.53 0.21 -2.73
N ALA A 44 -8.45 -1.02 -3.21
CA ALA A 44 -9.56 -1.95 -3.27
C ALA A 44 -9.15 -3.30 -2.68
N VAL A 45 -10.05 -3.91 -1.92
CA VAL A 45 -9.90 -5.23 -1.32
C VAL A 45 -11.04 -6.11 -1.82
N PHE A 46 -10.69 -7.23 -2.42
CA PHE A 46 -11.60 -8.23 -2.98
C PHE A 46 -11.39 -9.58 -2.30
N ASP A 47 -12.41 -10.43 -2.39
CA ASP A 47 -12.22 -11.87 -2.16
C ASP A 47 -11.53 -12.55 -3.36
N GLU A 48 -11.33 -13.87 -3.26
CA GLU A 48 -10.71 -14.66 -4.33
C GLU A 48 -11.51 -14.68 -5.64
N TYR A 49 -12.82 -14.40 -5.62
CA TYR A 49 -13.66 -14.33 -6.82
C TYR A 49 -13.59 -12.95 -7.49
N GLY A 50 -12.90 -11.98 -6.88
CA GLY A 50 -12.89 -10.58 -7.32
C GLY A 50 -14.16 -9.84 -6.92
N ASP A 51 -14.94 -10.35 -5.96
CA ASP A 51 -16.12 -9.69 -5.41
C ASP A 51 -15.77 -8.87 -4.15
N ILE A 52 -16.71 -8.02 -3.72
CA ILE A 52 -16.63 -7.19 -2.52
C ILE A 52 -17.85 -7.46 -1.65
N GLY A 53 -17.66 -7.69 -0.35
CA GLY A 53 -18.73 -7.71 0.65
C GLY A 53 -19.75 -8.84 0.46
N VAL A 54 -19.30 -10.05 0.09
CA VAL A 54 -20.18 -11.21 -0.16
C VAL A 54 -20.25 -12.16 1.03
N ALA A 55 -19.16 -12.33 1.79
CA ALA A 55 -19.05 -13.31 2.87
C ALA A 55 -19.44 -12.77 4.27
N GLY A 56 -19.78 -11.48 4.39
CA GLY A 56 -20.14 -10.84 5.66
C GLY A 56 -19.41 -9.50 5.86
N PRO A 57 -19.43 -8.95 7.08
CA PRO A 57 -18.58 -7.83 7.45
C PRO A 57 -17.11 -8.23 7.32
N GLY A 58 -16.31 -7.39 6.67
CA GLY A 58 -14.92 -7.64 6.43
C GLY A 58 -14.21 -6.42 5.83
N PRO A 59 -12.91 -6.53 5.57
CA PRO A 59 -12.09 -5.45 5.01
C PRO A 59 -12.43 -5.14 3.55
N GLU A 60 -13.21 -5.98 2.86
CA GLU A 60 -13.55 -5.79 1.45
C GLU A 60 -14.21 -4.44 1.22
N GLY A 61 -13.79 -3.79 0.13
CA GLY A 61 -14.30 -2.49 -0.24
C GLY A 61 -13.45 -1.79 -1.27
N LEU A 62 -14.03 -0.79 -1.92
CA LEU A 62 -13.29 0.24 -2.64
C LEU A 62 -13.19 1.47 -1.75
N TYR A 63 -11.97 1.83 -1.39
CA TYR A 63 -11.67 2.93 -0.49
C TYR A 63 -10.97 4.06 -1.22
N PHE A 64 -11.30 5.29 -0.84
CA PHE A 64 -10.63 6.50 -1.30
C PHE A 64 -10.62 7.52 -0.17
N ASN A 65 -9.45 8.08 0.16
CA ASN A 65 -9.28 9.03 1.26
C ASN A 65 -9.91 8.53 2.59
N ASP A 66 -9.54 7.31 3.01
CA ASP A 66 -10.03 6.63 4.22
C ASP A 66 -11.57 6.44 4.29
N THR A 67 -12.31 6.59 3.18
CA THR A 67 -13.77 6.32 3.13
C THR A 67 -14.05 5.13 2.21
N ARG A 68 -14.96 4.23 2.59
CA ARG A 68 -15.42 3.11 1.75
C ARG A 68 -16.51 3.54 0.78
N PHE A 69 -16.12 3.83 -0.46
CA PHE A 69 -17.02 4.24 -1.55
C PHE A 69 -17.87 3.09 -2.10
N LEU A 70 -17.38 1.85 -2.04
CA LEU A 70 -18.13 0.67 -2.47
C LEU A 70 -17.99 -0.42 -1.41
N SER A 71 -19.10 -0.81 -0.79
CA SER A 71 -19.17 -1.85 0.24
C SER A 71 -19.60 -3.20 -0.31
N ARG A 72 -20.15 -3.24 -1.53
CA ARG A 72 -20.57 -4.48 -2.19
C ARG A 72 -20.33 -4.41 -3.69
N LEU A 73 -19.81 -5.49 -4.26
CA LEU A 73 -19.72 -5.72 -5.70
C LEU A 73 -19.73 -7.23 -5.94
N LYS A 74 -20.80 -7.77 -6.53
CA LYS A 74 -21.01 -9.21 -6.66
C LYS A 74 -21.40 -9.57 -8.08
N LEU A 75 -20.74 -10.58 -8.66
CA LEU A 75 -21.11 -11.15 -9.95
C LEU A 75 -21.98 -12.42 -9.77
N LEU A 76 -23.09 -12.48 -10.50
CA LEU A 76 -23.95 -13.67 -10.61
C LEU A 76 -24.22 -14.01 -12.07
N VAL A 77 -24.29 -15.31 -12.37
CA VAL A 77 -24.69 -15.87 -13.67
C VAL A 77 -25.97 -16.67 -13.45
N ASP A 78 -27.06 -16.25 -14.09
CA ASP A 78 -28.40 -16.82 -13.90
C ASP A 78 -28.78 -16.98 -12.42
N GLY A 79 -28.45 -15.96 -11.62
CA GLY A 79 -28.73 -15.91 -10.17
C GLY A 79 -27.80 -16.76 -9.29
N LYS A 80 -26.83 -17.48 -9.87
CA LYS A 80 -25.86 -18.29 -9.12
C LYS A 80 -24.47 -17.65 -9.15
N ARG A 81 -23.68 -17.92 -8.10
CA ARG A 81 -22.27 -17.50 -8.07
C ARG A 81 -21.46 -18.36 -9.04
N PRO A 82 -20.58 -17.78 -9.86
CA PRO A 82 -19.64 -18.55 -10.68
C PRO A 82 -18.72 -19.44 -9.84
N LEU A 83 -18.19 -20.48 -10.46
CA LEU A 83 -17.15 -21.35 -9.90
C LEU A 83 -15.77 -20.73 -10.16
N LEU A 84 -14.88 -20.79 -9.17
CA LEU A 84 -13.52 -20.25 -9.25
C LEU A 84 -12.58 -21.22 -9.96
N LEU A 85 -11.83 -20.72 -10.96
CA LEU A 85 -10.76 -21.47 -11.62
C LEU A 85 -9.38 -20.93 -11.22
N SER A 86 -9.20 -19.61 -11.24
CA SER A 86 -7.95 -18.94 -10.91
C SER A 86 -8.19 -17.53 -10.36
N SER A 87 -7.28 -17.03 -9.52
CA SER A 87 -7.34 -15.66 -8.99
C SER A 87 -5.95 -15.14 -8.65
N VAL A 88 -5.43 -14.24 -9.48
CA VAL A 88 -4.02 -13.82 -9.45
C VAL A 88 -3.89 -12.31 -9.55
N ILE A 89 -3.12 -11.71 -8.64
CA ILE A 89 -2.57 -10.36 -8.84
C ILE A 89 -1.37 -10.49 -9.78
N GLN A 90 -1.39 -9.76 -10.89
CA GLN A 90 -0.30 -9.78 -11.87
C GLN A 90 1.03 -9.38 -11.23
N ASP A 91 2.15 -9.82 -11.81
CA ASP A 91 3.50 -9.66 -11.23
C ASP A 91 3.93 -8.20 -11.03
N ASP A 92 3.35 -7.29 -11.81
CA ASP A 92 3.55 -5.85 -11.72
C ASP A 92 2.59 -5.13 -10.74
N ASN A 93 1.73 -5.90 -10.02
CA ASN A 93 0.66 -5.40 -9.16
C ASN A 93 -0.29 -4.39 -9.84
N VAL A 94 -0.36 -4.39 -11.17
CA VAL A 94 -1.21 -3.47 -11.94
C VAL A 94 -2.67 -3.90 -11.88
N ALA A 95 -2.92 -5.21 -12.00
CA ALA A 95 -4.25 -5.74 -12.17
C ALA A 95 -4.46 -7.08 -11.47
N LEU A 96 -5.72 -7.31 -11.12
CA LEU A 96 -6.26 -8.59 -10.68
C LEU A 96 -6.89 -9.28 -11.89
N SER A 97 -6.49 -10.52 -12.13
CA SER A 97 -7.12 -11.43 -13.10
C SER A 97 -7.82 -12.56 -12.34
N VAL A 98 -9.09 -12.80 -12.65
CA VAL A 98 -9.88 -13.89 -12.07
C VAL A 98 -10.56 -14.65 -13.19
N ASP A 99 -10.28 -15.95 -13.26
CA ASP A 99 -10.91 -16.86 -14.21
C ASP A 99 -12.00 -17.66 -13.48
N LEU A 100 -13.20 -17.63 -14.03
CA LEU A 100 -14.40 -18.23 -13.47
C LEU A 100 -15.16 -19.02 -14.54
N THR A 101 -16.12 -19.82 -14.11
CA THR A 101 -17.03 -20.52 -15.02
C THR A 101 -18.43 -20.66 -14.44
N ASN A 102 -19.44 -20.89 -15.28
CA ASN A 102 -20.81 -21.06 -14.80
C ASN A 102 -20.98 -22.39 -14.02
N PRO A 103 -21.81 -22.41 -12.97
CA PRO A 103 -22.30 -23.66 -12.38
C PRO A 103 -23.42 -24.27 -13.24
N ASP A 104 -23.92 -25.46 -12.86
CA ASP A 104 -25.10 -26.05 -13.50
C ASP A 104 -26.33 -25.15 -13.32
N ILE A 105 -26.88 -24.65 -14.43
CA ILE A 105 -28.11 -23.86 -14.44
C ILE A 105 -29.27 -24.77 -14.77
N HIS A 106 -30.28 -24.75 -13.90
CA HIS A 106 -31.46 -25.60 -14.00
C HIS A 106 -32.67 -24.75 -14.40
N VAL A 107 -33.49 -25.26 -15.30
CA VAL A 107 -34.80 -24.72 -15.70
C VAL A 107 -35.79 -25.87 -15.62
N ASP A 108 -36.89 -25.68 -14.90
CA ASP A 108 -37.95 -26.69 -14.69
C ASP A 108 -37.43 -28.07 -14.21
N GLY A 109 -36.40 -28.05 -13.36
CA GLY A 109 -35.80 -29.28 -12.80
C GLY A 109 -34.79 -29.98 -13.72
N ALA A 110 -34.61 -29.53 -14.97
CA ALA A 110 -33.61 -30.06 -15.89
C ALA A 110 -32.41 -29.11 -16.03
N ILE A 111 -31.21 -29.67 -16.29
CA ILE A 111 -30.01 -28.86 -16.55
C ILE A 111 -30.14 -28.20 -17.93
N SER A 112 -30.38 -26.89 -17.94
CA SER A 112 -30.46 -26.07 -19.15
C SER A 112 -29.07 -25.68 -19.67
N MET A 113 -28.13 -25.40 -18.75
CA MET A 113 -26.74 -25.09 -19.07
C MET A 113 -25.83 -25.85 -18.11
N PRO A 114 -25.09 -26.87 -18.61
CA PRO A 114 -24.11 -27.58 -17.80
C PRO A 114 -23.04 -26.64 -17.26
N ARG A 115 -22.44 -26.98 -16.13
CA ARG A 115 -21.23 -26.31 -15.65
C ARG A 115 -20.14 -26.34 -16.72
N ASP A 116 -19.17 -25.43 -16.61
CA ASP A 116 -18.02 -25.37 -17.52
C ASP A 116 -18.35 -24.98 -18.97
N THR A 117 -19.58 -24.50 -19.23
CA THR A 117 -20.03 -24.10 -20.58
C THR A 117 -19.60 -22.69 -20.95
N ILE A 118 -19.66 -21.74 -20.01
CA ILE A 118 -19.33 -20.34 -20.18
C ILE A 118 -18.11 -20.02 -19.32
N CYS A 119 -16.97 -19.77 -19.96
CA CYS A 119 -15.81 -19.21 -19.29
C CYS A 119 -15.99 -17.71 -19.11
N ILE A 120 -15.60 -17.22 -17.93
CA ILE A 120 -15.76 -15.83 -17.50
C ILE A 120 -14.39 -15.32 -17.05
N GLU A 121 -13.88 -14.30 -17.72
CA GLU A 121 -12.56 -13.72 -17.45
C GLU A 121 -12.73 -12.30 -16.90
N ARG A 122 -12.38 -12.08 -15.63
CA ARG A 122 -12.43 -10.77 -14.99
C ARG A 122 -11.03 -10.16 -14.97
N THR A 123 -10.90 -8.93 -15.45
CA THR A 123 -9.66 -8.14 -15.30
C THR A 123 -9.99 -6.83 -14.62
N LYS A 124 -9.40 -6.58 -13.45
CA LYS A 124 -9.63 -5.38 -12.64
C LYS A 124 -8.35 -4.61 -12.41
N PHE A 125 -8.41 -3.28 -12.44
CA PHE A 125 -7.29 -2.43 -12.04
C PHE A 125 -7.78 -1.09 -11.47
N LEU A 126 -6.96 -0.47 -10.64
CA LEU A 126 -7.27 0.82 -10.02
C LEU A 126 -6.39 1.93 -10.63
N TRP A 127 -7.03 3.01 -11.06
CA TRP A 127 -6.33 4.15 -11.66
C TRP A 127 -7.04 5.45 -11.35
N ARG A 128 -6.33 6.37 -10.67
CA ARG A 128 -6.79 7.73 -10.36
C ARG A 128 -8.22 7.79 -9.76
N GLY A 129 -8.48 7.00 -8.73
CA GLY A 129 -9.79 6.98 -8.06
C GLY A 129 -10.89 6.22 -8.81
N VAL A 130 -10.55 5.52 -9.90
CA VAL A 130 -11.51 4.71 -10.66
C VAL A 130 -11.07 3.24 -10.67
N LEU A 131 -11.97 2.36 -10.22
CA LEU A 131 -11.84 0.92 -10.39
C LEU A 131 -12.42 0.55 -11.76
N TYR A 132 -11.56 0.02 -12.63
CA TYR A 132 -11.95 -0.50 -13.93
C TYR A 132 -12.05 -2.00 -13.88
N GLU A 133 -13.10 -2.55 -14.49
CA GLU A 133 -13.31 -3.98 -14.64
C GLU A 133 -13.74 -4.30 -16.08
N ARG A 134 -13.10 -5.30 -16.68
CA ARG A 134 -13.58 -5.98 -17.87
C ARG A 134 -14.03 -7.38 -17.47
N ILE A 135 -15.23 -7.78 -17.90
CA ILE A 135 -15.74 -9.14 -17.74
C ILE A 135 -15.92 -9.71 -19.15
N GLY A 136 -15.04 -10.63 -19.53
CA GLY A 136 -15.10 -11.38 -20.77
C GLY A 136 -15.91 -12.66 -20.61
N PHE A 137 -16.64 -13.04 -21.65
CA PHE A 137 -17.43 -14.27 -21.71
C PHE A 137 -17.04 -15.06 -22.95
N ARG A 138 -16.92 -16.37 -22.81
CA ARG A 138 -16.73 -17.28 -23.94
C ARG A 138 -17.62 -18.50 -23.78
N ASN A 139 -18.47 -18.72 -24.77
CA ASN A 139 -19.24 -19.96 -24.89
C ASN A 139 -18.32 -21.07 -25.40
N PHE A 140 -18.28 -22.22 -24.74
CA PHE A 140 -17.54 -23.40 -25.18
C PHE A 140 -18.44 -24.51 -25.74
N ALA A 141 -19.77 -24.35 -25.69
CA ALA A 141 -20.69 -25.28 -26.33
C ALA A 141 -20.75 -25.09 -27.85
N ASP A 142 -21.16 -26.16 -28.53
CA ASP A 142 -21.46 -26.20 -29.97
C ASP A 142 -22.84 -25.64 -30.32
N SER A 143 -23.57 -25.14 -29.32
CA SER A 143 -24.90 -24.54 -29.44
C SER A 143 -24.88 -23.08 -28.96
N PRO A 144 -25.78 -22.22 -29.48
CA PRO A 144 -25.97 -20.89 -28.92
C PRO A 144 -26.38 -20.96 -27.45
N ARG A 145 -25.96 -19.97 -26.66
CA ARG A 145 -26.27 -19.87 -25.22
C ARG A 145 -26.72 -18.46 -24.89
N GLN A 146 -27.89 -18.38 -24.27
CA GLN A 146 -28.41 -17.19 -23.63
C GLN A 146 -28.29 -17.33 -22.13
N PHE A 147 -27.77 -16.31 -21.47
CA PHE A 147 -27.62 -16.28 -20.02
C PHE A 147 -27.71 -14.85 -19.50
N ARG A 148 -28.01 -14.73 -18.20
CA ARG A 148 -28.13 -13.46 -17.50
C ARG A 148 -26.92 -13.20 -16.62
N ILE A 149 -26.48 -11.95 -16.62
CA ILE A 149 -25.49 -11.44 -15.67
C ILE A 149 -26.15 -10.43 -14.75
N ASP A 150 -26.07 -10.66 -13.44
CA ASP A 150 -26.49 -9.70 -12.42
C ASP A 150 -25.24 -9.18 -11.68
N ILE A 151 -25.04 -7.86 -11.68
CA ILE A 151 -24.03 -7.16 -10.89
C ILE A 151 -24.71 -6.56 -9.68
N GLY A 152 -24.52 -7.14 -8.50
CA GLY A 152 -24.98 -6.58 -7.24
C GLY A 152 -23.97 -5.56 -6.70
N PHE A 153 -24.44 -4.43 -6.17
CA PHE A 153 -23.57 -3.39 -5.63
C PHE A 153 -24.17 -2.68 -4.41
N GLY A 154 -23.33 -1.94 -3.70
CA GLY A 154 -23.72 -1.13 -2.55
C GLY A 154 -22.63 -0.13 -2.19
N ALA A 155 -23.04 1.05 -1.73
CA ALA A 155 -22.17 2.11 -1.26
C ALA A 155 -22.68 2.57 0.12
N ASP A 156 -21.80 2.55 1.13
CA ASP A 156 -22.16 2.92 2.50
C ASP A 156 -21.38 4.12 3.05
N PHE A 157 -20.31 4.55 2.37
CA PHE A 157 -19.47 5.69 2.74
C PHE A 157 -18.96 5.63 4.18
N ARG A 158 -18.77 4.43 4.72
CA ARG A 158 -18.21 4.26 6.06
C ARG A 158 -16.76 4.72 6.09
N ASP A 159 -16.39 5.44 7.14
CA ASP A 159 -14.99 5.75 7.41
C ASP A 159 -14.21 4.46 7.73
N LEU A 160 -12.91 4.44 7.43
CA LEU A 160 -12.02 3.32 7.72
C LEU A 160 -12.07 2.90 9.19
N PHE A 161 -12.19 3.85 10.12
CA PHE A 161 -12.31 3.53 11.55
C PHE A 161 -13.64 2.83 11.87
N GLU A 162 -14.74 3.22 11.21
CA GLU A 162 -16.04 2.53 11.34
C GLU A 162 -15.98 1.10 10.80
N VAL A 163 -15.29 0.88 9.68
CA VAL A 163 -15.11 -0.47 9.11
C VAL A 163 -14.26 -1.34 10.03
N ARG A 164 -13.32 -0.73 10.74
CA ARG A 164 -12.49 -1.40 11.76
C ARG A 164 -13.25 -1.64 13.08
N GLY A 165 -14.50 -1.21 13.22
CA GLY A 165 -15.32 -1.49 14.40
C GLY A 165 -15.54 -0.30 15.34
N SER A 166 -15.00 0.89 15.04
CA SER A 166 -15.34 2.09 15.80
C SER A 166 -16.83 2.43 15.65
N MET A 167 -17.50 2.65 16.78
CA MET A 167 -18.89 3.09 16.79
C MET A 167 -18.95 4.59 16.49
N ARG A 168 -19.76 4.98 15.51
CA ARG A 168 -19.96 6.37 15.12
C ARG A 168 -21.42 6.77 15.33
N GLU A 169 -21.63 7.85 16.09
CA GLU A 169 -22.97 8.26 16.52
C GLU A 169 -23.86 8.77 15.38
N LYS A 170 -23.27 9.51 14.44
CA LYS A 170 -23.99 10.20 13.36
C LYS A 170 -23.32 9.96 12.02
N ARG A 171 -24.14 9.94 10.97
CA ARG A 171 -23.69 9.85 9.58
C ARG A 171 -24.36 10.91 8.72
N GLY A 172 -23.71 11.21 7.60
CA GLY A 172 -24.29 12.01 6.53
C GLY A 172 -25.45 11.31 5.83
N GLN A 173 -25.99 11.94 4.80
CA GLN A 173 -27.14 11.44 4.05
C GLN A 173 -26.72 10.85 2.72
N ILE A 174 -27.28 9.67 2.38
CA ILE A 174 -27.05 9.01 1.10
C ILE A 174 -28.26 9.24 0.20
N ALA A 175 -28.02 9.75 -1.01
CA ALA A 175 -28.99 9.81 -2.09
C ALA A 175 -28.59 8.85 -3.22
N PHE A 176 -29.58 8.32 -3.91
CA PHE A 176 -29.39 7.44 -5.07
C PHE A 176 -29.99 8.09 -6.32
N MET A 177 -29.25 7.99 -7.42
CA MET A 177 -29.71 8.41 -8.74
C MET A 177 -29.37 7.36 -9.79
N ARG A 178 -30.27 7.17 -10.76
CA ARG A 178 -30.04 6.35 -11.94
C ARG A 178 -29.93 7.25 -13.16
N ASN A 179 -28.98 6.93 -14.04
CA ASN A 179 -28.91 7.48 -15.39
C ASN A 179 -28.99 6.33 -16.42
N GLN A 180 -28.93 6.65 -17.72
CA GLN A 180 -29.05 5.63 -18.78
C GLN A 180 -27.89 4.62 -18.75
N THR A 181 -26.67 5.09 -18.48
CA THR A 181 -25.44 4.29 -18.59
C THR A 181 -24.95 3.72 -17.25
N GLY A 182 -25.70 3.92 -16.16
CA GLY A 182 -25.15 3.70 -14.83
C GLY A 182 -26.03 4.14 -13.66
N VAL A 183 -25.44 4.03 -12.48
CA VAL A 183 -26.03 4.45 -11.21
C VAL A 183 -25.05 5.30 -10.42
N GLU A 184 -25.57 6.13 -9.53
CA GLU A 184 -24.80 7.05 -8.72
C GLU A 184 -25.32 7.07 -7.29
N PHE A 185 -24.41 6.99 -6.33
CA PHE A 185 -24.66 7.25 -4.92
C PHE A 185 -23.96 8.54 -4.55
N GLN A 186 -24.70 9.46 -3.93
CA GLN A 186 -24.15 10.70 -3.39
C GLN A 186 -24.25 10.66 -1.87
N TYR A 187 -23.17 11.04 -1.20
CA TYR A 187 -23.11 11.15 0.24
C TYR A 187 -22.72 12.57 0.64
N ASP A 188 -23.63 13.27 1.30
CA ASP A 188 -23.36 14.56 1.91
C ASP A 188 -22.85 14.32 3.33
N GLY A 189 -21.51 14.36 3.49
CA GLY A 189 -20.84 14.13 4.77
C GLY A 189 -21.06 15.26 5.77
N LEU A 190 -20.91 14.94 7.06
CA LEU A 190 -20.99 15.91 8.17
C LEU A 190 -19.87 16.96 8.08
N ASP A 191 -18.77 16.61 7.43
CA ASP A 191 -17.64 17.49 7.10
C ASP A 191 -17.92 18.45 5.91
N ARG A 192 -19.17 18.50 5.45
CA ARG A 192 -19.65 19.29 4.31
C ARG A 192 -18.95 18.97 2.98
N VAL A 193 -18.35 17.77 2.88
CA VAL A 193 -17.80 17.26 1.62
C VAL A 193 -18.76 16.26 1.02
N ARG A 194 -19.19 16.56 -0.21
CA ARG A 194 -19.95 15.64 -1.04
C ARG A 194 -19.02 14.58 -1.62
N ARG A 195 -19.34 13.31 -1.38
CA ARG A 195 -18.66 12.13 -1.92
C ARG A 195 -19.60 11.42 -2.88
N VAL A 196 -19.08 10.92 -3.98
CA VAL A 196 -19.88 10.30 -5.05
C VAL A 196 -19.26 8.97 -5.46
N THR A 197 -20.08 7.93 -5.50
CA THR A 197 -19.76 6.63 -6.12
C THR A 197 -20.59 6.48 -7.37
N LYS A 198 -19.96 6.55 -8.55
CA LYS A 198 -20.63 6.38 -9.84
C LYS A 198 -20.22 5.07 -10.50
N LEU A 199 -21.18 4.19 -10.77
CA LEU A 199 -20.99 2.96 -11.52
C LEU A 199 -21.44 3.19 -12.96
N VAL A 200 -20.53 3.02 -13.91
CA VAL A 200 -20.79 3.16 -15.35
C VAL A 200 -20.61 1.80 -16.01
N PHE A 201 -21.62 1.36 -16.76
CA PHE A 201 -21.64 0.07 -17.43
C PHE A 201 -21.58 0.24 -18.94
N TRP A 202 -20.92 -0.71 -19.60
CA TRP A 202 -21.02 -0.89 -21.04
C TRP A 202 -21.04 -2.39 -21.37
N PRO A 203 -22.01 -2.91 -22.15
CA PRO A 203 -23.19 -2.21 -22.69
C PRO A 203 -24.11 -1.67 -21.59
N GLU A 204 -25.15 -0.92 -21.97
CA GLU A 204 -26.16 -0.45 -21.03
C GLU A 204 -26.93 -1.64 -20.41
N PRO A 205 -27.26 -1.59 -19.11
CA PRO A 205 -28.03 -2.65 -18.46
C PRO A 205 -29.48 -2.66 -18.95
N GLU A 206 -30.06 -3.86 -19.13
CA GLU A 206 -31.49 -4.07 -19.38
C GLU A 206 -32.33 -3.47 -18.23
N ARG A 207 -31.82 -3.60 -17.00
CA ARG A 207 -32.41 -3.01 -15.80
C ARG A 207 -31.32 -2.64 -14.80
N ALA A 208 -31.46 -1.49 -14.16
CA ALA A 208 -30.64 -1.13 -13.01
C ALA A 208 -31.52 -0.47 -11.94
N ASP A 209 -31.24 -0.76 -10.68
CA ASP A 209 -31.84 -0.17 -9.49
C ASP A 209 -30.77 0.18 -8.45
N GLN A 210 -31.17 0.47 -7.21
CA GLN A 210 -30.25 0.86 -6.15
C GLN A 210 -29.31 -0.26 -5.70
N THR A 211 -29.60 -1.52 -6.03
CA THR A 211 -28.87 -2.68 -5.49
C THR A 211 -28.25 -3.55 -6.56
N SER A 212 -28.72 -3.47 -7.80
CA SER A 212 -28.26 -4.33 -8.87
C SER A 212 -28.42 -3.74 -10.27
N ALA A 213 -27.60 -4.24 -11.20
CA ALA A 213 -27.74 -4.05 -12.63
C ALA A 213 -27.74 -5.40 -13.34
N ARG A 214 -28.62 -5.55 -14.33
CA ARG A 214 -28.88 -6.80 -15.04
C ARG A 214 -28.59 -6.65 -16.53
N PHE A 215 -27.96 -7.67 -17.08
CA PHE A 215 -27.57 -7.77 -18.47
C PHE A 215 -27.97 -9.13 -19.04
N ARG A 216 -28.22 -9.17 -20.33
CA ARG A 216 -28.50 -10.39 -21.09
C ARG A 216 -27.46 -10.55 -22.18
N PHE A 217 -26.88 -11.73 -22.28
CA PHE A 217 -25.94 -12.08 -23.32
C PHE A 217 -26.50 -13.21 -24.16
N ASP A 218 -26.31 -13.11 -25.46
CA ASP A 218 -26.58 -14.17 -26.44
C ASP A 218 -25.28 -14.42 -27.19
N LEU A 219 -24.70 -15.60 -26.99
CA LEU A 219 -23.45 -16.00 -27.63
C LEU A 219 -23.72 -17.22 -28.51
N GLY A 220 -23.37 -17.12 -29.80
CA GLY A 220 -23.34 -18.26 -30.70
C GLY A 220 -22.36 -19.36 -30.24
N PRO A 221 -22.33 -20.51 -30.93
CA PRO A 221 -21.32 -21.55 -30.70
C PRO A 221 -19.90 -20.97 -30.73
N HIS A 222 -19.10 -21.26 -29.70
CA HIS A 222 -17.74 -20.70 -29.52
C HIS A 222 -17.66 -19.16 -29.46
N GLY A 223 -18.80 -18.48 -29.35
CA GLY A 223 -18.92 -17.03 -29.37
C GLY A 223 -18.27 -16.37 -28.17
N ARG A 224 -17.89 -15.10 -28.35
CA ARG A 224 -17.28 -14.27 -27.30
C ARG A 224 -18.05 -12.98 -27.12
N GLY A 225 -18.11 -12.50 -25.89
CA GLY A 225 -18.68 -11.21 -25.52
C GLY A 225 -17.88 -10.57 -24.40
N SER A 226 -18.12 -9.29 -24.15
CA SER A 226 -17.52 -8.60 -23.01
C SER A 226 -18.42 -7.48 -22.51
N MET A 227 -18.35 -7.23 -21.21
CA MET A 227 -18.81 -5.99 -20.60
C MET A 227 -17.71 -5.29 -19.83
N PHE A 228 -17.91 -4.00 -19.58
CA PHE A 228 -17.04 -3.16 -18.80
C PHE A 228 -17.84 -2.49 -17.68
N LEU A 229 -17.23 -2.42 -16.51
CA LEU A 229 -17.70 -1.67 -15.37
C LEU A 229 -16.60 -0.70 -14.96
N SER A 230 -16.96 0.56 -14.74
CA SER A 230 -16.10 1.54 -14.08
C SER A 230 -16.79 2.05 -12.82
N VAL A 231 -16.12 1.94 -11.67
CA VAL A 231 -16.58 2.51 -10.40
C VAL A 231 -15.72 3.72 -10.08
N VAL A 232 -16.31 4.90 -10.20
CA VAL A 232 -15.67 6.18 -9.95
C VAL A 232 -15.89 6.58 -8.49
N CYS A 233 -14.81 6.81 -7.76
CA CYS A 233 -14.81 7.50 -6.48
C CYS A 233 -14.49 8.97 -6.73
N ALA A 234 -15.40 9.87 -6.37
CA ALA A 234 -15.21 11.30 -6.53
C ALA A 234 -15.53 12.05 -5.24
N ASP A 235 -14.72 13.06 -4.96
CA ASP A 235 -15.02 14.12 -4.01
C ASP A 235 -15.03 15.47 -4.75
N GLN A 236 -14.41 16.52 -4.20
CA GLN A 236 -14.32 17.85 -4.79
C GLN A 236 -13.72 17.86 -6.21
N ASN A 237 -12.87 16.88 -6.56
CA ASN A 237 -12.24 16.78 -7.88
C ASN A 237 -12.58 15.44 -8.55
N PRO A 238 -13.66 15.37 -9.36
CA PRO A 238 -14.03 14.11 -10.01
C PRO A 238 -12.95 13.67 -11.01
N PRO A 239 -12.57 12.38 -11.01
CA PRO A 239 -11.57 11.89 -11.94
C PRO A 239 -12.13 11.86 -13.36
N HIS A 240 -11.27 12.10 -14.34
CA HIS A 240 -11.62 11.97 -15.74
C HIS A 240 -11.74 10.49 -16.14
N LEU A 241 -12.97 10.03 -16.34
CA LEU A 241 -13.27 8.67 -16.78
C LEU A 241 -12.82 8.48 -18.24
N THR A 242 -12.02 7.44 -18.50
CA THR A 242 -11.61 7.06 -19.86
C THR A 242 -11.99 5.61 -20.15
N HIS A 243 -11.86 5.18 -21.40
CA HIS A 243 -12.10 3.79 -21.76
C HIS A 243 -11.09 2.83 -21.11
N PHE A 244 -11.53 1.63 -20.73
CA PHE A 244 -10.74 0.60 -20.05
C PHE A 244 -9.33 0.43 -20.66
N SER A 245 -9.25 0.25 -21.97
CA SER A 245 -7.98 0.01 -22.67
C SER A 245 -6.99 1.19 -22.58
N ILE A 246 -7.50 2.42 -22.61
CA ILE A 246 -6.70 3.63 -22.50
C ILE A 246 -6.19 3.77 -21.05
N ALA A 247 -7.09 3.65 -20.08
CA ALA A 247 -6.74 3.71 -18.65
C ALA A 247 -5.72 2.63 -18.28
N PHE A 248 -5.89 1.40 -18.78
CA PHE A 248 -4.98 0.28 -18.51
C PHE A 248 -3.57 0.53 -19.06
N ARG A 249 -3.49 1.01 -20.31
CA ARG A 249 -2.22 1.39 -20.93
C ARG A 249 -1.53 2.51 -20.15
N ASP A 250 -2.27 3.54 -19.77
CA ASP A 250 -1.73 4.70 -19.08
C ASP A 250 -1.26 4.34 -17.66
N ARG A 251 -1.98 3.46 -16.95
CA ARG A 251 -1.54 2.88 -15.66
C ARG A 251 -0.21 2.15 -15.79
N ARG A 252 -0.08 1.24 -16.78
CA ARG A 252 1.17 0.51 -17.02
C ARG A 252 2.33 1.44 -17.38
N ARG A 253 2.07 2.46 -18.19
CA ARG A 253 3.07 3.48 -18.55
C ARG A 253 3.52 4.27 -17.33
N ALA A 254 2.60 4.62 -16.42
CA ALA A 254 2.90 5.37 -15.22
C ALA A 254 3.76 4.58 -14.23
N ILE A 255 3.52 3.28 -14.05
CA ILE A 255 4.41 2.42 -13.25
C ILE A 255 5.79 2.35 -13.86
N ARG A 256 5.88 2.05 -15.17
CA ARG A 256 7.17 2.00 -15.87
C ARG A 256 7.95 3.31 -15.77
N ALA A 257 7.26 4.45 -15.89
CA ALA A 257 7.89 5.76 -15.72
C ALA A 257 8.36 6.01 -14.28
N LYS A 258 7.60 5.52 -13.28
CA LYS A 258 7.97 5.65 -11.85
C LYS A 258 9.20 4.83 -11.50
N THR A 259 9.36 3.65 -12.08
CA THR A 259 10.49 2.74 -11.82
C THR A 259 11.63 2.86 -12.84
N ALA A 260 11.54 3.74 -13.83
CA ALA A 260 12.52 3.82 -14.92
C ALA A 260 13.94 4.20 -14.49
N ALA A 261 14.08 4.91 -13.37
CA ALA A 261 15.34 5.48 -12.90
C ALA A 261 15.93 4.80 -11.66
N ILE A 262 15.32 3.70 -11.21
CA ILE A 262 15.74 2.98 -10.00
C ILE A 262 16.90 2.05 -10.36
N ALA A 263 17.79 1.77 -9.40
CA ALA A 263 18.80 0.74 -9.63
C ALA A 263 18.15 -0.64 -9.80
N THR A 264 18.78 -1.54 -10.55
CA THR A 264 18.29 -2.93 -10.71
C THR A 264 19.37 -3.90 -10.27
N VAL A 265 18.93 -4.98 -9.65
CA VAL A 265 19.80 -6.08 -9.22
C VAL A 265 19.51 -7.29 -10.10
N ASN A 266 20.57 -7.95 -10.56
CA ASN A 266 20.47 -9.22 -11.27
C ASN A 266 21.49 -10.21 -10.69
N SER A 267 21.08 -11.46 -10.57
CA SER A 267 21.84 -12.57 -10.04
C SER A 267 21.80 -13.75 -11.01
N SER A 268 22.74 -14.69 -10.88
CA SER A 268 22.67 -16.00 -11.56
C SER A 268 21.60 -16.93 -10.96
N ASN A 269 20.97 -16.54 -9.85
CA ASN A 269 19.87 -17.28 -9.24
C ASN A 269 18.52 -16.65 -9.63
N ASP A 270 17.74 -17.36 -10.44
CA ASP A 270 16.44 -16.90 -10.93
C ASP A 270 15.43 -16.69 -9.81
N LEU A 271 15.41 -17.54 -8.78
CA LEU A 271 14.50 -17.37 -7.64
C LEU A 271 14.79 -16.06 -6.88
N PHE A 272 16.07 -15.71 -6.72
CA PHE A 272 16.44 -14.44 -6.13
C PHE A 272 15.95 -13.26 -6.97
N ASN A 273 16.09 -13.34 -8.29
CA ASN A 273 15.61 -12.31 -9.21
C ASN A 273 14.09 -12.13 -9.12
N GLU A 274 13.33 -13.23 -9.09
CA GLU A 274 11.86 -13.19 -8.94
C GLU A 274 11.43 -12.56 -7.61
N VAL A 275 12.09 -12.90 -6.50
CA VAL A 275 11.82 -12.29 -5.19
C VAL A 275 12.14 -10.79 -5.20
N CYS A 276 13.26 -10.37 -5.79
CA CYS A 276 13.60 -8.95 -5.92
C CYS A 276 12.61 -8.18 -6.80
N CYS A 277 12.17 -8.77 -7.92
CA CYS A 277 11.13 -8.19 -8.78
C CYS A 277 9.81 -8.03 -8.03
N ARG A 278 9.36 -9.06 -7.31
CA ARG A 278 8.14 -9.00 -6.49
C ARG A 278 8.24 -7.94 -5.40
N ALA A 279 9.33 -7.92 -4.63
CA ALA A 279 9.54 -6.93 -3.58
C ALA A 279 9.52 -5.49 -4.13
N THR A 280 10.08 -5.28 -5.32
CA THR A 280 10.01 -3.98 -6.01
C THR A 280 8.58 -3.63 -6.40
N SER A 281 7.83 -4.55 -7.00
CA SER A 281 6.42 -4.34 -7.36
C SER A 281 5.54 -4.02 -6.13
N ASP A 282 5.74 -4.75 -5.02
CA ASP A 282 4.97 -4.57 -3.78
C ASP A 282 5.25 -3.19 -3.15
N LEU A 283 6.52 -2.82 -3.06
CA LEU A 283 6.92 -1.50 -2.57
C LEU A 283 6.36 -0.36 -3.43
N TYR A 284 6.54 -0.42 -4.76
CA TYR A 284 6.11 0.67 -5.66
C TYR A 284 4.59 0.77 -5.85
N MET A 285 3.85 -0.30 -5.50
CA MET A 285 2.40 -0.24 -5.31
C MET A 285 2.03 0.67 -4.12
N LEU A 286 2.78 0.60 -3.02
CA LEU A 286 2.55 1.41 -1.82
C LEU A 286 3.02 2.87 -1.97
N VAL A 287 3.98 3.15 -2.85
CA VAL A 287 4.47 4.51 -3.12
C VAL A 287 3.42 5.40 -3.80
N SER A 288 2.94 6.41 -3.06
CA SER A 288 2.04 7.46 -3.52
C SER A 288 2.80 8.74 -3.90
N ARG A 289 2.17 9.59 -4.71
CA ARG A 289 2.69 10.94 -5.01
C ARG A 289 1.99 11.94 -4.12
N THR A 290 2.76 12.66 -3.31
CA THR A 290 2.32 13.80 -2.51
C THR A 290 2.77 15.10 -3.18
N PRO A 291 2.30 16.29 -2.75
CA PRO A 291 2.84 17.56 -3.19
C PRO A 291 4.36 17.72 -2.91
N GLN A 292 4.88 17.03 -1.90
CA GLN A 292 6.27 17.10 -1.47
C GLN A 292 7.19 16.12 -2.19
N GLY A 293 6.64 15.05 -2.77
CA GLY A 293 7.41 14.04 -3.50
C GLY A 293 6.76 12.66 -3.44
N LEU A 294 7.54 11.63 -3.76
CA LEU A 294 7.11 10.24 -3.59
C LEU A 294 7.15 9.88 -2.09
N TYR A 295 6.12 9.22 -1.60
CA TYR A 295 6.02 8.78 -0.20
C TYR A 295 5.48 7.35 -0.14
N PRO A 296 6.15 6.40 0.55
CA PRO A 296 5.64 5.06 0.75
C PRO A 296 4.58 5.05 1.85
N TYR A 297 3.39 4.53 1.54
CA TYR A 297 2.36 4.27 2.58
C TYR A 297 2.64 2.95 3.29
N ALA A 298 2.21 2.83 4.54
CA ALA A 298 2.61 1.71 5.40
C ALA A 298 2.00 0.36 4.97
N GLY A 299 0.74 0.33 4.51
CA GLY A 299 0.17 -0.92 3.97
C GLY A 299 -1.34 -0.91 3.76
N ILE A 300 -1.85 -1.90 3.03
CA ILE A 300 -3.29 -2.10 2.82
C ILE A 300 -3.79 -3.28 3.67
N PRO A 301 -5.03 -3.25 4.17
CA PRO A 301 -6.02 -2.18 4.01
C PRO A 301 -5.94 -1.04 5.04
N TRP A 302 -5.49 -1.32 6.26
CA TRP A 302 -5.73 -0.39 7.40
C TRP A 302 -4.75 0.77 7.49
N PHE A 303 -3.57 0.64 6.88
CA PHE A 303 -2.46 1.57 7.06
C PHE A 303 -2.12 2.31 5.76
N SER A 304 -3.10 2.47 4.86
CA SER A 304 -2.89 2.99 3.51
C SER A 304 -2.82 4.53 3.53
N THR A 305 -1.90 5.05 4.33
CA THR A 305 -1.59 6.48 4.47
C THR A 305 -0.10 6.67 4.82
N ALA A 306 0.32 7.93 4.97
CA ALA A 306 1.66 8.28 5.40
C ALA A 306 1.83 8.05 6.92
N PHE A 307 2.80 7.22 7.26
CA PHE A 307 3.33 7.03 8.60
C PHE A 307 4.76 7.56 8.66
N GLY A 308 5.11 8.29 9.72
CA GLY A 308 6.43 8.94 9.82
C GLY A 308 7.56 7.94 9.91
N ARG A 309 7.52 7.07 10.92
CA ARG A 309 8.52 6.03 11.14
C ARG A 309 8.67 5.09 9.95
N ASP A 310 7.57 4.52 9.48
CA ASP A 310 7.53 3.58 8.36
C ASP A 310 8.10 4.22 7.08
N GLY A 311 7.73 5.47 6.83
CA GLY A 311 8.26 6.27 5.74
C GLY A 311 9.77 6.46 5.84
N VAL A 312 10.26 6.81 7.02
CA VAL A 312 11.69 7.03 7.27
C VAL A 312 12.51 5.74 7.10
N ILE A 313 12.09 4.64 7.73
CA ILE A 313 12.82 3.37 7.67
C ILE A 313 12.81 2.82 6.25
N THR A 314 11.67 2.88 5.56
CA THR A 314 11.58 2.50 4.15
C THR A 314 12.53 3.35 3.30
N ALA A 315 12.55 4.68 3.51
CA ALA A 315 13.48 5.55 2.81
C ALA A 315 14.95 5.22 3.08
N MET A 316 15.34 4.93 4.33
CA MET A 316 16.70 4.51 4.69
C MET A 316 17.10 3.24 3.94
N MET A 317 16.22 2.22 3.90
CA MET A 317 16.47 0.97 3.18
C MET A 317 16.61 1.15 1.67
N LEU A 318 16.01 2.20 1.10
CA LEU A 318 15.99 2.48 -0.33
C LEU A 318 17.06 3.48 -0.79
N LEU A 319 17.88 4.06 0.09
CA LEU A 319 18.89 5.06 -0.29
C LEU A 319 19.87 4.59 -1.37
N TRP A 320 20.20 3.30 -1.38
CA TRP A 320 21.08 2.73 -2.40
C TRP A 320 20.37 2.52 -3.74
N LEU A 321 19.06 2.25 -3.71
CA LEU A 321 18.21 1.87 -4.84
C LEU A 321 17.55 3.07 -5.53
N ASP A 322 16.88 3.92 -4.76
CA ASP A 322 16.13 5.09 -5.21
C ASP A 322 16.09 6.17 -4.09
N PRO A 323 17.11 7.05 -4.01
CA PRO A 323 17.16 8.10 -3.00
C PRO A 323 16.08 9.18 -3.18
N VAL A 324 15.33 9.20 -4.31
CA VAL A 324 14.22 10.14 -4.51
C VAL A 324 13.09 9.88 -3.51
N ILE A 325 12.93 8.64 -3.05
CA ILE A 325 11.97 8.31 -1.98
C ILE A 325 12.35 9.04 -0.68
N ALA A 326 13.63 8.99 -0.28
CA ALA A 326 14.11 9.70 0.91
C ALA A 326 13.90 11.22 0.81
N LYS A 327 14.15 11.82 -0.36
CA LYS A 327 13.85 13.23 -0.62
C LYS A 327 12.37 13.55 -0.40
N GLY A 328 11.48 12.71 -0.92
CA GLY A 328 10.03 12.89 -0.76
C GLY A 328 9.56 12.74 0.68
N VAL A 329 10.08 11.74 1.40
CA VAL A 329 9.80 11.51 2.82
C VAL A 329 10.26 12.68 3.68
N LEU A 330 11.52 13.13 3.53
CA LEU A 330 12.05 14.27 4.27
C LEU A 330 11.23 15.54 4.05
N LYS A 331 10.88 15.85 2.80
CA LYS A 331 10.08 17.04 2.48
C LYS A 331 8.65 16.94 3.01
N PHE A 332 8.04 15.76 2.94
CA PHE A 332 6.69 15.54 3.48
C PHE A 332 6.69 15.76 4.99
N LEU A 333 7.57 15.08 5.73
CA LEU A 333 7.66 15.17 7.19
C LEU A 333 8.07 16.55 7.68
N ALA A 334 8.93 17.26 6.95
CA ALA A 334 9.23 18.67 7.25
C ALA A 334 8.00 19.57 7.06
N ALA A 335 7.17 19.32 6.04
CA ALA A 335 5.97 20.11 5.79
C ALA A 335 4.86 19.89 6.84
N THR A 336 4.84 18.71 7.47
CA THR A 336 3.83 18.28 8.44
C THR A 336 4.36 18.19 9.88
N GLN A 337 5.61 18.62 10.13
CA GLN A 337 6.20 18.68 11.47
C GLN A 337 5.34 19.56 12.41
N ALA A 338 5.16 19.12 13.65
CA ALA A 338 4.38 19.84 14.63
C ALA A 338 5.01 21.21 14.94
N LYS A 339 4.16 22.24 15.05
CA LYS A 339 4.56 23.64 15.31
C LYS A 339 4.05 24.17 16.65
N THR A 340 3.05 23.52 17.21
CA THR A 340 2.33 23.93 18.42
C THR A 340 2.18 22.74 19.34
N ILE A 341 1.93 23.01 20.61
CA ILE A 341 1.54 21.98 21.57
C ILE A 341 0.05 21.69 21.36
N ASP A 342 -0.30 20.43 21.14
CA ASP A 342 -1.68 19.95 21.11
C ASP A 342 -1.73 18.56 21.79
N PRO A 343 -2.20 18.49 23.05
CA PRO A 343 -2.30 17.22 23.79
C PRO A 343 -3.16 16.16 23.09
N ALA A 344 -4.24 16.55 22.40
CA ALA A 344 -5.13 15.60 21.75
C ALA A 344 -4.44 14.86 20.58
N ALA A 345 -3.48 15.52 19.95
CA ALA A 345 -2.69 15.00 18.86
C ALA A 345 -1.31 14.46 19.29
N ASP A 346 -0.98 14.48 20.59
CA ASP A 346 0.38 14.25 21.12
C ASP A 346 1.45 15.16 20.45
N ALA A 347 1.03 16.34 19.98
CA ALA A 347 1.86 17.27 19.21
C ALA A 347 2.69 18.16 20.13
N GLN A 348 3.96 18.31 19.80
CA GLN A 348 4.92 19.21 20.44
C GLN A 348 5.77 19.87 19.35
N PRO A 349 6.16 21.15 19.48
CA PRO A 349 7.00 21.81 18.48
C PRO A 349 8.24 21.00 18.13
N GLY A 350 8.48 20.77 16.84
CA GLY A 350 9.62 19.98 16.35
C GLY A 350 9.37 18.47 16.21
N LYS A 351 8.30 17.94 16.80
CA LYS A 351 7.96 16.51 16.72
C LYS A 351 7.51 16.11 15.31
N ILE A 352 7.94 14.94 14.85
CA ILE A 352 7.57 14.35 13.57
C ILE A 352 6.34 13.45 13.73
N LEU A 353 5.44 13.46 12.73
CA LEU A 353 4.18 12.73 12.80
C LEU A 353 4.37 11.22 12.97
N HIS A 354 3.44 10.60 13.69
CA HIS A 354 3.21 9.16 13.70
C HIS A 354 2.42 8.77 12.45
N GLU A 355 1.22 9.35 12.25
CA GLU A 355 0.39 9.14 11.06
C GLU A 355 -0.48 10.36 10.71
N THR A 356 -1.05 10.35 9.50
CA THR A 356 -2.04 11.35 9.06
C THR A 356 -3.19 10.69 8.31
N ARG A 357 -4.42 11.12 8.57
CA ARG A 357 -5.65 10.57 8.00
C ARG A 357 -6.51 11.67 7.39
N ASN A 358 -7.16 11.35 6.28
CA ASN A 358 -8.01 12.26 5.52
C ASN A 358 -9.50 11.90 5.58
N GLY A 359 -9.85 10.82 6.30
CA GLY A 359 -11.22 10.37 6.52
C GLY A 359 -12.11 11.42 7.18
N GLU A 360 -13.42 11.23 7.02
CA GLU A 360 -14.43 12.14 7.57
C GLU A 360 -14.28 12.28 9.08
N MET A 361 -14.07 11.16 9.80
CA MET A 361 -13.91 11.14 11.25
C MET A 361 -12.69 11.97 11.69
N ALA A 362 -11.57 11.85 10.97
CA ALA A 362 -10.36 12.62 11.24
C ALA A 362 -10.56 14.12 10.95
N ARG A 363 -11.30 14.48 9.89
CA ARG A 363 -11.58 15.89 9.55
C ARG A 363 -12.49 16.57 10.57
N LEU A 364 -13.40 15.80 11.17
CA LEU A 364 -14.32 16.27 12.23
C LEU A 364 -13.69 16.28 13.63
N GLY A 365 -12.51 15.66 13.80
CA GLY A 365 -11.88 15.50 15.11
C GLY A 365 -12.53 14.42 15.98
N GLU A 366 -13.33 13.53 15.38
CA GLU A 366 -13.88 12.35 16.06
C GLU A 366 -12.77 11.32 16.38
N VAL A 367 -11.64 11.41 15.67
CA VAL A 367 -10.39 10.69 15.96
C VAL A 367 -9.20 11.66 15.86
N PRO A 368 -8.11 11.46 16.61
CA PRO A 368 -6.97 12.39 16.63
C PRO A 368 -6.07 12.28 15.39
N PHE A 369 -6.33 11.30 14.51
CA PHE A 369 -5.40 10.88 13.45
C PHE A 369 -5.28 11.80 12.25
N ARG A 370 -5.91 13.00 12.25
CA ARG A 370 -5.71 13.97 11.17
C ARG A 370 -4.23 14.34 11.00
N LEU A 371 -3.59 14.71 12.09
CA LEU A 371 -2.14 14.87 12.23
C LEU A 371 -1.79 14.38 13.63
N TYR A 372 -1.41 13.12 13.75
CA TYR A 372 -1.13 12.52 15.06
C TYR A 372 0.36 12.30 15.23
N TYR A 373 0.87 12.62 16.42
CA TYR A 373 2.30 12.69 16.73
C TYR A 373 2.69 11.74 17.88
N GLY A 374 1.89 10.71 18.17
CA GLY A 374 2.19 9.68 19.16
C GLY A 374 3.31 8.71 18.74
N SER A 375 4.47 9.22 18.34
CA SER A 375 5.67 8.44 18.02
C SER A 375 6.87 9.04 18.77
N VAL A 376 7.61 8.18 19.45
CA VAL A 376 8.84 8.57 20.16
C VAL A 376 10.07 8.57 19.26
N ASP A 377 10.06 7.72 18.23
CA ASP A 377 11.21 7.39 17.40
C ASP A 377 11.24 8.12 16.04
N ALA A 378 10.10 8.59 15.53
CA ALA A 378 10.05 9.27 14.23
C ALA A 378 10.91 10.54 14.17
N THR A 379 10.95 11.33 15.25
CA THR A 379 11.73 12.58 15.31
C THR A 379 13.25 12.35 15.22
N PRO A 380 13.88 11.50 16.06
CA PRO A 380 15.30 11.18 15.90
C PRO A 380 15.59 10.47 14.56
N LEU A 381 14.71 9.57 14.11
CA LEU A 381 14.88 8.89 12.81
C LEU A 381 14.86 9.87 11.63
N PHE A 382 14.04 10.92 11.67
CA PHE A 382 14.02 11.98 10.65
C PHE A 382 15.37 12.68 10.52
N VAL A 383 16.03 13.00 11.64
CA VAL A 383 17.37 13.60 11.64
C VAL A 383 18.40 12.63 11.07
N MET A 384 18.34 11.35 11.45
CA MET A 384 19.21 10.31 10.91
C MET A 384 19.06 10.17 9.38
N LEU A 385 17.82 10.13 8.88
CA LEU A 385 17.56 10.05 7.44
C LEU A 385 18.11 11.27 6.69
N ALA A 386 18.00 12.47 7.26
CA ALA A 386 18.54 13.68 6.65
C ALA A 386 20.07 13.57 6.46
N GLY A 387 20.79 13.11 7.48
CA GLY A 387 22.23 12.84 7.39
C GLY A 387 22.57 11.78 6.35
N MET A 388 21.91 10.62 6.42
CA MET A 388 22.15 9.51 5.47
C MET A 388 21.82 9.90 4.02
N TYR A 389 20.77 10.70 3.80
CA TYR A 389 20.40 11.22 2.50
C TYR A 389 21.47 12.17 1.96
N PHE A 390 21.97 13.08 2.80
CA PHE A 390 23.04 14.00 2.41
C PHE A 390 24.31 13.24 2.05
N ASP A 391 24.75 12.30 2.89
CA ASP A 391 25.94 11.49 2.63
C ASP A 391 25.82 10.70 1.32
N ARG A 392 24.62 10.22 1.01
CA ARG A 392 24.35 9.44 -0.21
C ARG A 392 24.33 10.30 -1.49
N THR A 393 23.81 11.52 -1.41
CA THR A 393 23.40 12.30 -2.59
C THR A 393 24.17 13.61 -2.79
N GLY A 394 24.71 14.21 -1.73
CA GLY A 394 25.27 15.55 -1.74
C GLY A 394 24.25 16.66 -2.04
N ASP A 395 22.95 16.40 -1.93
CA ASP A 395 21.87 17.36 -2.25
C ASP A 395 21.75 18.43 -1.14
N VAL A 396 22.67 19.40 -1.18
CA VAL A 396 22.74 20.55 -0.27
C VAL A 396 21.45 21.38 -0.32
N GLU A 397 20.85 21.53 -1.50
CA GLU A 397 19.63 22.35 -1.69
C GLU A 397 18.47 21.82 -0.83
N THR A 398 18.23 20.51 -0.89
CA THR A 398 17.16 19.88 -0.12
C THR A 398 17.42 19.98 1.38
N ILE A 399 18.65 19.68 1.82
CA ILE A 399 19.02 19.75 3.25
C ILE A 399 18.89 21.18 3.78
N THR A 400 19.35 22.16 3.01
CA THR A 400 19.23 23.58 3.38
C THR A 400 17.77 23.99 3.52
N ALA A 401 16.90 23.53 2.60
CA ALA A 401 15.48 23.84 2.63
C ALA A 401 14.76 23.30 3.87
N ILE A 402 15.16 22.12 4.37
CA ILE A 402 14.58 21.51 5.59
C ILE A 402 15.41 21.76 6.86
N TRP A 403 16.48 22.55 6.77
CA TRP A 403 17.37 22.81 7.91
C TRP A 403 16.65 23.38 9.15
N PRO A 404 15.69 24.32 9.02
CA PRO A 404 14.90 24.76 10.17
C PRO A 404 14.15 23.61 10.86
N ASN A 405 13.63 22.65 10.09
CA ASN A 405 12.93 21.48 10.61
C ASN A 405 13.86 20.51 11.32
N ILE A 406 15.08 20.32 10.81
CA ILE A 406 16.12 19.50 11.46
C ILE A 406 16.47 20.11 12.82
N LYS A 407 16.68 21.43 12.89
CA LYS A 407 16.95 22.11 14.17
C LYS A 407 15.79 21.99 15.15
N ALA A 408 14.56 22.13 14.69
CA ALA A 408 13.38 21.96 15.53
C ALA A 408 13.25 20.52 16.05
N ALA A 409 13.59 19.52 15.23
CA ALA A 409 13.60 18.12 15.65
C ALA A 409 14.68 17.85 16.73
N LEU A 410 15.88 18.41 16.58
CA LEU A 410 16.93 18.33 17.59
C LEU A 410 16.51 19.03 18.89
N GLN A 411 15.95 20.24 18.79
CA GLN A 411 15.41 20.95 19.95
C GLN A 411 14.31 20.15 20.65
N TRP A 412 13.43 19.49 19.90
CA TRP A 412 12.41 18.61 20.48
C TRP A 412 13.03 17.44 21.27
N ILE A 413 14.09 16.82 20.75
CA ILE A 413 14.79 15.72 21.44
C ILE A 413 15.30 16.19 22.81
N ASP A 414 15.91 17.37 22.86
CA ASP A 414 16.51 17.91 24.08
C ASP A 414 15.46 18.46 25.08
N GLU A 415 14.40 19.11 24.60
CA GLU A 415 13.44 19.81 25.47
C GLU A 415 12.21 18.99 25.85
N PHE A 416 11.66 18.23 24.91
CA PHE A 416 10.41 17.47 25.10
C PHE A 416 10.63 15.96 25.17
N GLY A 417 11.68 15.47 24.50
CA GLY A 417 12.04 14.06 24.44
C GLY A 417 12.65 13.55 25.75
N ASP A 418 13.53 14.34 26.36
CA ASP A 418 14.21 14.03 27.62
C ASP A 418 13.55 14.76 28.81
N LYS A 419 12.39 14.25 29.25
CA LYS A 419 11.55 14.93 30.26
C LYS A 419 12.20 14.99 31.65
N ASP A 420 13.08 14.06 31.99
CA ASP A 420 13.76 14.01 33.29
C ASP A 420 15.23 14.44 33.24
N GLY A 421 15.78 14.73 32.06
CA GLY A 421 17.12 15.27 31.86
C GLY A 421 18.22 14.21 32.02
N ASP A 422 17.89 12.93 31.87
CA ASP A 422 18.82 11.82 32.05
C ASP A 422 19.53 11.39 30.74
N GLY A 423 19.21 12.06 29.63
CA GLY A 423 19.75 11.82 28.30
C GLY A 423 19.02 10.73 27.51
N PHE A 424 17.89 10.22 28.00
CA PHE A 424 17.08 9.24 27.29
C PHE A 424 15.77 9.85 26.79
N VAL A 425 15.37 9.49 25.57
CA VAL A 425 14.08 9.93 25.03
C VAL A 425 12.98 9.05 25.63
N GLU A 426 11.97 9.70 26.19
CA GLU A 426 10.86 9.10 26.90
C GLU A 426 9.53 9.34 26.18
N TYR A 427 8.55 8.47 26.43
CA TYR A 427 7.19 8.68 25.94
C TYR A 427 6.11 8.42 26.98
N ALA A 428 5.05 9.20 26.85
CA ALA A 428 3.73 8.96 27.43
C ALA A 428 2.70 9.69 26.58
N ARG A 429 1.54 9.08 26.38
CA ARG A 429 0.36 9.78 25.85
C ARG A 429 0.01 10.98 26.73
N GLU A 430 -0.33 12.09 26.09
CA GLU A 430 -0.77 13.32 26.75
C GLU A 430 -2.26 13.27 27.15
N THR A 431 -3.06 12.39 26.55
CA THR A 431 -4.49 12.17 26.87
C THR A 431 -4.82 10.69 27.08
N GLY A 432 -6.02 10.40 27.59
CA GLY A 432 -6.53 9.03 27.72
C GLY A 432 -6.74 8.30 26.38
N ASP A 433 -6.87 9.07 25.30
CA ASP A 433 -7.25 8.59 23.97
C ASP A 433 -6.04 8.34 23.06
N GLY A 434 -4.86 8.82 23.46
CA GLY A 434 -3.61 8.61 22.73
C GLY A 434 -3.04 7.19 22.87
N LEU A 435 -2.12 6.85 21.97
CA LEU A 435 -1.41 5.58 21.96
C LEU A 435 -0.60 5.39 23.24
N VAL A 436 -0.91 4.29 23.93
CA VAL A 436 -0.23 3.88 25.16
C VAL A 436 1.24 3.58 24.89
N ASN A 437 1.51 2.84 23.82
CA ASN A 437 2.85 2.53 23.33
C ASN A 437 3.14 3.40 22.11
N GLN A 438 4.23 4.17 22.15
CA GLN A 438 4.61 5.09 21.05
C GLN A 438 5.91 4.68 20.33
N GLY A 439 6.46 3.50 20.68
CA GLY A 439 7.63 2.90 20.03
C GLY A 439 7.27 1.94 18.89
N TRP A 440 8.25 1.17 18.40
CA TRP A 440 8.08 0.24 17.25
C TRP A 440 6.86 -0.68 17.36
N LYS A 441 6.58 -1.18 18.57
CA LYS A 441 5.39 -1.95 18.89
C LYS A 441 4.38 -1.03 19.57
N ASP A 442 3.55 -0.35 18.79
CA ASP A 442 2.61 0.69 19.26
C ASP A 442 1.21 0.15 19.61
N SER A 443 0.96 -1.14 19.38
CA SER A 443 -0.26 -1.79 19.86
C SER A 443 -0.26 -1.91 21.38
N TYR A 444 -1.39 -1.65 22.02
CA TYR A 444 -1.54 -1.67 23.48
C TYR A 444 -1.16 -3.01 24.14
N ASP A 445 -1.26 -4.12 23.42
CA ASP A 445 -1.04 -5.50 23.85
C ASP A 445 0.34 -6.07 23.46
N SER A 446 1.27 -5.21 23.02
CA SER A 446 2.50 -5.66 22.38
C SER A 446 3.76 -5.60 23.24
N ILE A 447 3.66 -5.02 24.44
CA ILE A 447 4.75 -4.88 25.41
C ILE A 447 4.39 -5.67 26.67
N PHE A 448 5.30 -6.55 27.09
CA PHE A 448 5.13 -7.44 28.22
C PHE A 448 6.26 -7.24 29.22
N HIS A 449 5.95 -7.40 30.50
CA HIS A 449 6.94 -7.57 31.55
C HIS A 449 7.61 -8.95 31.46
N ALA A 450 8.74 -9.13 32.15
CA ALA A 450 9.50 -10.37 32.12
C ALA A 450 8.72 -11.59 32.66
N ASP A 451 7.71 -11.35 33.50
CA ASP A 451 6.79 -12.35 34.02
C ASP A 451 5.64 -12.70 33.03
N GLY A 452 5.61 -12.08 31.84
CA GLY A 452 4.58 -12.28 30.83
C GLY A 452 3.32 -11.44 31.04
N ALA A 453 3.25 -10.64 32.12
CA ALA A 453 2.13 -9.72 32.31
C ALA A 453 2.18 -8.61 31.25
N LEU A 454 1.01 -8.26 30.70
CA LEU A 454 0.87 -7.10 29.83
C LEU A 454 1.35 -5.85 30.56
N TRP A 455 2.13 -5.01 29.87
CA TRP A 455 2.50 -3.70 30.40
C TRP A 455 1.24 -2.84 30.53
N ARG A 456 0.69 -2.78 31.74
CA ARG A 456 -0.42 -1.92 32.12
C ARG A 456 0.15 -0.83 33.01
N LYS A 457 -0.07 0.42 32.65
CA LYS A 457 0.52 1.55 33.38
C LYS A 457 -0.04 1.58 34.82
N ALA A 458 0.74 1.10 35.78
CA ALA A 458 0.62 1.55 37.16
C ALA A 458 0.99 3.04 37.18
N ARG A 459 0.17 3.85 37.85
CA ARG A 459 0.33 5.32 38.02
C ARG A 459 1.82 5.72 38.07
N SER A 460 2.24 6.57 37.13
CA SER A 460 3.47 7.39 37.20
C SER A 460 4.86 6.78 36.85
N ARG A 461 5.07 6.11 35.71
CA ARG A 461 6.41 6.06 35.06
C ARG A 461 6.33 6.10 33.53
N TYR A 462 7.28 6.79 32.90
CA TYR A 462 7.48 6.86 31.45
C TYR A 462 8.15 5.56 30.94
N ALA A 463 7.97 5.26 29.65
CA ALA A 463 8.73 4.21 28.98
C ALA A 463 9.93 4.83 28.25
N ARG A 464 11.09 4.18 28.37
CA ARG A 464 12.39 4.72 27.92
C ARG A 464 12.88 4.06 26.65
N PHE A 465 13.44 4.85 25.74
CA PHE A 465 14.13 4.36 24.56
C PHE A 465 15.55 4.91 24.51
N ARG A 466 16.55 4.04 24.30
CA ARG A 466 17.93 4.46 24.07
C ARG A 466 18.18 4.56 22.57
N ALA A 467 18.19 5.78 22.03
CA ALA A 467 18.79 6.04 20.73
C ALA A 467 20.33 5.98 20.89
N MET A 468 20.94 4.84 20.60
CA MET A 468 22.40 4.76 20.53
C MET A 468 22.88 5.39 19.22
N CYS A 469 23.10 6.71 19.22
CA CYS A 469 24.01 7.34 18.28
C CYS A 469 25.44 6.97 18.70
N THR A 470 25.96 5.83 18.23
CA THR A 470 27.38 5.54 18.34
C THR A 470 28.14 6.58 17.50
N PRO A 471 29.02 7.41 18.08
CA PRO A 471 29.84 8.30 17.28
C PRO A 471 30.71 7.45 16.33
N PRO A 472 30.91 7.88 15.07
CA PRO A 472 31.86 7.22 14.19
C PRO A 472 33.24 7.23 14.86
N SER A 473 33.94 6.09 14.79
CA SER A 473 35.34 5.96 15.24
C SER A 473 36.19 7.09 14.67
N PRO A 474 37.14 7.67 15.44
CA PRO A 474 37.92 8.83 15.02
C PRO A 474 38.99 8.43 14.00
N THR A 475 38.58 8.12 12.77
CA THR A 475 39.49 7.88 11.65
C THR A 475 38.94 8.51 10.38
N ARG A 476 38.82 9.85 10.39
CA ARG A 476 39.09 10.74 9.25
C ARG A 476 38.99 12.19 9.73
N ARG A 477 40.13 12.88 9.78
CA ARG A 477 40.15 14.35 9.89
C ARG A 477 39.61 14.93 8.59
N SER A 478 38.48 15.62 8.65
CA SER A 478 38.08 16.59 7.63
C SER A 478 37.78 17.91 8.34
N SER A 479 38.53 18.95 7.95
CA SER A 479 38.56 20.27 8.59
C SER A 479 37.22 21.03 8.51
N PRO A 480 36.92 21.97 9.44
CA PRO A 480 35.63 22.67 9.53
C PRO A 480 35.36 23.74 8.46
N ASP A 481 36.28 24.01 7.52
CA ASP A 481 36.27 25.25 6.72
C ASP A 481 35.47 25.20 5.40
N ILE A 482 34.79 24.10 5.09
CA ILE A 482 34.13 23.94 3.78
C ILE A 482 32.75 24.62 3.73
N LEU A 483 32.04 24.74 4.85
CA LEU A 483 30.70 25.35 4.89
C LEU A 483 30.72 26.90 4.96
N ALA A 484 31.77 27.49 5.54
CA ALA A 484 31.89 28.95 5.65
C ALA A 484 32.23 29.63 4.31
N ASN A 485 32.93 28.95 3.40
CA ASN A 485 33.38 29.53 2.13
C ASN A 485 32.36 29.45 0.98
N ALA A 486 31.29 28.64 1.12
CA ALA A 486 30.25 28.55 0.09
C ALA A 486 29.24 29.71 0.13
N ILE A 487 29.17 30.44 1.25
CA ILE A 487 28.18 31.52 1.47
C ILE A 487 28.71 32.91 1.07
N SER A 488 30.03 33.08 0.94
CA SER A 488 30.64 34.39 0.64
C SER A 488 30.72 34.76 -0.86
N ASN A 489 30.45 33.82 -1.77
CA ASN A 489 30.76 34.00 -3.21
C ASN A 489 29.54 34.23 -4.13
N GLN A 490 28.40 34.71 -3.61
CA GLN A 490 27.20 35.01 -4.43
C GLN A 490 26.96 36.49 -4.79
N ASN A 491 27.93 37.38 -4.56
CA ASN A 491 27.82 38.77 -5.02
C ASN A 491 28.75 39.07 -6.21
N SER A 492 28.39 38.58 -7.40
CA SER A 492 28.67 39.27 -8.66
C SER A 492 27.88 38.68 -9.84
N SER A 493 27.23 39.53 -10.62
CA SER A 493 26.58 39.21 -11.91
C SER A 493 26.72 40.43 -12.84
N PRO A 494 26.41 40.35 -14.15
CA PRO A 494 26.73 39.29 -15.12
C PRO A 494 27.28 39.87 -16.46
N ARG A 495 27.86 39.04 -17.34
CA ARG A 495 27.92 39.36 -18.79
C ARG A 495 27.42 38.19 -19.64
N ARG A 496 26.39 38.50 -20.42
CA ARG A 496 25.72 37.67 -21.44
C ARG A 496 26.67 37.30 -22.58
N ARG A 497 26.53 36.09 -23.13
CA ARG A 497 26.61 35.83 -24.59
C ARG A 497 25.77 34.61 -24.95
N ALA A 498 24.94 34.80 -25.98
CA ALA A 498 24.05 33.81 -26.58
C ALA A 498 24.82 32.89 -27.54
N CYS A 499 24.35 31.65 -27.73
CA CYS A 499 24.63 30.92 -28.96
C CYS A 499 23.48 29.99 -29.39
N LYS A 500 23.38 29.85 -30.71
CA LYS A 500 22.24 29.41 -31.53
C LYS A 500 22.10 27.89 -31.62
N ARG A 501 20.86 27.45 -31.91
CA ARG A 501 20.47 26.11 -32.41
C ARG A 501 21.20 25.74 -33.71
N ARG A 502 21.52 24.45 -33.88
CA ARG A 502 21.40 23.70 -35.16
C ARG A 502 21.40 22.17 -34.95
N SER A 503 20.56 21.48 -35.73
CA SER A 503 20.48 20.03 -35.98
C SER A 503 21.71 19.54 -36.77
N THR A 504 22.10 18.26 -36.93
CA THR A 504 21.40 17.03 -37.38
C THR A 504 22.40 15.84 -37.36
N ARG A 505 21.96 14.65 -36.90
CA ARG A 505 22.25 13.25 -37.39
C ARG A 505 23.71 12.64 -37.40
N PRO A 506 23.84 11.29 -37.49
CA PRO A 506 24.73 10.48 -36.64
C PRO A 506 25.93 9.84 -37.37
N PHE A 507 26.92 9.36 -36.61
CA PHE A 507 27.94 8.41 -37.07
C PHE A 507 28.28 7.40 -35.96
N GLY A 508 28.37 6.12 -36.33
CA GLY A 508 28.82 5.05 -35.45
C GLY A 508 30.33 4.88 -35.46
N ALA A 509 30.86 4.24 -34.41
CA ALA A 509 32.19 3.64 -34.42
C ALA A 509 32.23 2.48 -33.41
N ARG A 510 32.65 1.30 -33.90
CA ARG A 510 33.14 0.17 -33.11
C ARG A 510 34.51 0.55 -32.52
N ILE A 511 34.78 0.22 -31.26
CA ILE A 511 36.15 0.04 -30.75
C ILE A 511 36.19 -1.17 -29.80
N SER A 512 36.82 -2.22 -30.32
CA SER A 512 37.86 -3.11 -29.75
C SER A 512 37.94 -3.40 -28.25
N ALA A 513 37.94 -4.69 -27.94
CA ALA A 513 38.44 -5.28 -26.69
C ALA A 513 39.98 -5.22 -26.58
N PRO A 514 40.53 -5.29 -25.36
CA PRO A 514 41.87 -5.84 -25.12
C PRO A 514 41.83 -7.16 -24.35
N SER A 515 42.72 -8.06 -24.75
CA SER A 515 42.99 -9.41 -24.20
C SER A 515 44.04 -9.35 -23.04
N PRO A 516 44.53 -10.47 -22.48
CA PRO A 516 44.64 -10.68 -21.03
C PRO A 516 46.08 -10.56 -20.48
N TRP A 517 46.22 -10.57 -19.15
CA TRP A 517 47.50 -10.71 -18.44
C TRP A 517 47.45 -11.87 -17.42
N PRO A 518 48.60 -12.43 -17.01
CA PRO A 518 48.88 -13.86 -17.06
C PRO A 518 48.86 -14.59 -15.71
N SER A 519 48.85 -15.91 -15.80
CA SER A 519 49.07 -16.89 -14.73
C SER A 519 50.49 -16.86 -14.16
N THR A 520 50.62 -16.98 -12.84
CA THR A 520 51.72 -17.72 -12.17
C THR A 520 51.29 -18.12 -10.75
N GLY A 521 51.65 -19.33 -10.32
CA GLY A 521 51.89 -19.65 -8.92
C GLY A 521 50.98 -20.69 -8.26
N GLU A 522 51.21 -21.97 -8.55
CA GLU A 522 50.81 -23.09 -7.69
C GLU A 522 51.45 -23.00 -6.29
N ARG A 523 50.70 -23.38 -5.25
CA ARG A 523 51.17 -24.24 -4.16
C ARG A 523 49.99 -24.97 -3.52
N SER A 524 49.95 -26.27 -3.74
CA SER A 524 49.14 -27.25 -3.02
C SER A 524 49.60 -27.40 -1.57
N LEU A 525 48.67 -27.61 -0.64
CA LEU A 525 48.83 -28.58 0.45
C LEU A 525 47.47 -29.21 0.73
N ALA A 526 47.46 -30.54 0.62
CA ALA A 526 46.33 -31.43 0.81
C ALA A 526 46.06 -31.67 2.30
N GLY A 527 44.80 -32.00 2.62
CA GLY A 527 44.37 -32.45 3.94
C GLY A 527 42.97 -33.04 3.94
N SER A 528 42.85 -34.26 3.41
CA SER A 528 41.97 -35.37 3.86
C SER A 528 40.46 -35.15 4.11
N ALA A 529 39.64 -35.79 3.26
CA ALA A 529 38.26 -36.24 3.50
C ALA A 529 38.20 -37.53 4.37
N PRO A 530 37.00 -37.94 4.83
CA PRO A 530 36.27 -39.06 4.19
C PRO A 530 34.76 -38.73 3.97
N ARG A 531 34.10 -38.94 2.81
CA ARG A 531 33.63 -40.17 2.10
C ARG A 531 32.76 -41.08 3.00
N ILE A 532 31.45 -41.28 2.79
CA ILE A 532 30.71 -42.09 1.76
C ILE A 532 29.22 -42.07 2.26
N GLN A 533 28.11 -42.04 1.50
CA GLN A 533 27.56 -43.09 0.61
C GLN A 533 26.28 -42.62 -0.15
N ASP A 534 26.31 -42.76 -1.48
CA ASP A 534 25.29 -43.24 -2.43
C ASP A 534 23.77 -43.12 -2.17
N MET A 535 23.07 -42.48 -3.13
CA MET A 535 21.96 -43.16 -3.83
C MET A 535 21.75 -42.62 -5.26
N ARG A 536 21.62 -43.56 -6.20
CA ARG A 536 21.54 -43.40 -7.66
C ARG A 536 20.15 -42.97 -8.12
N PHE A 537 20.07 -42.19 -9.21
CA PHE A 537 18.92 -42.17 -10.12
C PHE A 537 19.38 -42.33 -11.57
N LEU A 538 18.73 -43.26 -12.29
CA LEU A 538 18.90 -43.54 -13.72
C LEU A 538 18.12 -42.53 -14.59
N PRO A 539 18.47 -42.38 -15.89
CA PRO A 539 18.02 -41.26 -16.72
C PRO A 539 16.69 -41.55 -17.47
N GLY A 540 15.83 -40.53 -17.58
CA GLY A 540 14.61 -40.53 -18.38
C GLY A 540 14.48 -39.26 -19.22
N SER A 541 14.14 -39.45 -20.49
CA SER A 541 14.11 -38.56 -21.67
C SER A 541 13.52 -37.13 -21.54
N PRO A 542 13.87 -36.21 -22.47
CA PRO A 542 13.66 -34.77 -22.32
C PRO A 542 12.24 -34.33 -22.73
N VAL A 543 11.58 -33.56 -21.86
CA VAL A 543 10.40 -32.77 -22.22
C VAL A 543 10.87 -31.43 -22.77
N ARG A 544 10.56 -31.17 -24.04
CA ARG A 544 10.70 -29.85 -24.68
C ARG A 544 9.80 -28.84 -23.96
N SER A 545 10.37 -28.04 -23.07
CA SER A 545 9.72 -26.81 -22.59
C SER A 545 9.98 -25.69 -23.60
N GLY A 546 8.91 -25.24 -24.27
CA GLY A 546 8.94 -24.05 -25.11
C GLY A 546 9.32 -22.82 -24.28
N ARG A 547 10.29 -22.06 -24.80
CA ARG A 547 10.65 -20.73 -24.31
C ARG A 547 9.50 -19.76 -24.58
N PRO A 548 9.14 -18.87 -23.64
CA PRO A 548 8.74 -17.53 -23.97
C PRO A 548 9.98 -16.64 -23.88
N ALA A 549 10.51 -16.27 -25.05
CA ALA A 549 11.38 -15.12 -25.17
C ALA A 549 10.54 -13.83 -25.00
N TRP A 550 11.24 -12.74 -24.70
CA TRP A 550 10.85 -11.32 -24.85
C TRP A 550 10.42 -10.56 -23.59
N CYS A 551 11.42 -10.15 -22.82
CA CYS A 551 11.42 -8.85 -22.17
C CYS A 551 12.35 -7.93 -22.97
N GLY A 552 11.78 -7.01 -23.73
CA GLY A 552 12.52 -6.07 -24.58
C GLY A 552 11.71 -4.80 -24.78
N ARG A 553 12.28 -3.69 -24.30
CA ARG A 553 11.96 -2.27 -24.59
C ARG A 553 10.74 -2.04 -25.52
N CYS A 554 9.66 -1.51 -24.94
CA CYS A 554 8.74 -0.54 -25.56
C CYS A 554 7.88 0.13 -24.48
#